data_AF-A0A957SPH9-F1
#
_entry.id   AF-A0A957SPH9-F1
#
_cell.length_a   1.000
_cell.length_b   1.000
_cell.length_c   1.000
_cell.angle_alpha   90.00
_cell.angle_beta   90.00
_cell.angle_gamma   90.00
#
_symmetry.space_group_name_H-M   'P 1'
#
loop_
_entity.id
_entity.type
_entity.pdbx_description
1 polymer ?
#
loop_
_entity_poly.entity_id
_entity_poly.type
_entity_poly.pdbx_seq_one_letter_code
_entity_poly.pdbx_strand_id
1 'polypeptide(L)'
;MTYLTQAQIDQFRNEGYLLVEGLLDPVADLDPIIEEYKGVLERLAHDLYAAGAISSTYDELPFGERVIQIYQESGKVHAQYFDFSLPQGNVKVDTPMWVGPAVFRALRNERLLDAVESLIGPEIYS
;
A
#
# COMPACT_ATOMS: atom_id res chain seq x y z
N MET A 1 -3.18 -12.55 20.61
CA MET A 1 -2.32 -11.40 20.92
C MET A 1 -0.92 -11.70 20.42
N THR A 2 -0.41 -10.89 19.51
CA THR A 2 0.89 -11.06 18.82
C THR A 2 1.90 -10.03 19.31
N TYR A 3 2.02 -9.90 20.63
CA TYR A 3 3.04 -9.05 21.25
C TYR A 3 4.45 -9.53 20.93
N LEU A 4 5.39 -8.58 20.84
CA LEU A 4 6.79 -8.86 20.57
C LEU A 4 7.48 -9.46 21.79
N THR A 5 8.46 -10.32 21.55
CA THR A 5 9.34 -10.83 22.60
C THR A 5 10.32 -9.75 23.07
N GLN A 6 10.85 -9.89 24.29
CA GLN A 6 11.84 -8.94 24.81
C GLN A 6 13.07 -8.83 23.89
N ALA A 7 13.53 -9.95 23.31
CA ALA A 7 14.64 -9.95 22.37
C ALA A 7 14.37 -9.11 21.12
N GLN A 8 13.16 -9.18 20.57
CA GLN A 8 12.74 -8.37 19.43
C GLN A 8 12.64 -6.88 19.77
N ILE A 9 12.11 -6.55 20.97
CA ILE A 9 12.06 -5.17 21.46
C ILE A 9 13.47 -4.61 21.65
N ASP A 10 14.38 -5.40 22.23
CA ASP A 10 15.77 -5.00 22.44
C ASP A 10 16.50 -4.82 21.09
N GLN A 11 16.25 -5.69 20.11
CA GLN A 11 16.77 -5.51 18.75
C GLN A 11 16.27 -4.19 18.15
N PHE A 12 14.96 -3.93 18.17
CA PHE A 12 14.40 -2.69 17.63
C PHE A 12 15.02 -1.44 18.27
N ARG A 13 15.22 -1.45 19.60
CA ARG A 13 15.84 -0.33 20.33
C ARG A 13 17.31 -0.12 19.98
N ASN A 14 18.05 -1.20 19.73
CA ASN A 14 19.47 -1.15 19.43
C ASN A 14 19.75 -0.83 17.95
N GLU A 15 18.93 -1.34 17.04
CA GLU A 15 19.17 -1.29 15.59
C GLU A 15 18.27 -0.29 14.86
N GLY A 16 17.18 0.15 15.49
CA GLY A 16 16.20 1.07 14.90
C GLY A 16 15.22 0.41 13.92
N TYR A 17 15.29 -0.92 13.74
CA TYR A 17 14.36 -1.68 12.92
C TYR A 17 14.19 -3.11 13.47
N LEU A 18 13.11 -3.77 13.03
CA LEU A 18 12.82 -5.16 13.39
C LEU A 18 12.10 -5.86 12.24
N LEU A 19 12.53 -7.07 11.90
CA LEU A 19 11.80 -7.97 11.00
C LEU A 19 10.94 -8.94 11.82
N VAL A 20 9.64 -8.96 11.56
CA VAL A 20 8.71 -9.92 12.16
C VAL A 20 8.09 -10.76 11.04
N GLU A 21 8.58 -11.98 10.89
CA GLU A 21 8.06 -12.91 9.88
C GLU A 21 6.68 -13.45 10.29
N GLY A 22 5.78 -13.58 9.31
CA GLY A 22 4.47 -14.19 9.53
C GLY A 22 3.49 -13.38 10.39
N LEU A 23 3.74 -12.08 10.60
CA LEU A 23 2.84 -11.22 11.38
C LEU A 23 1.44 -11.10 10.73
N LEU A 24 1.43 -10.87 9.42
CA LEU A 24 0.22 -10.76 8.60
C LEU A 24 -0.01 -12.06 7.82
N ASP A 25 -1.26 -12.45 7.69
CA ASP A 25 -1.67 -13.56 6.84
C ASP A 25 -1.71 -13.09 5.37
N PRO A 26 -0.96 -13.72 4.46
CA PRO A 26 -0.94 -13.30 3.06
C PRO A 26 -2.33 -13.28 2.42
N VAL A 27 -3.18 -14.26 2.72
CA VAL A 27 -4.49 -14.42 2.06
C VAL A 27 -5.54 -13.55 2.73
N ALA A 28 -5.62 -13.54 4.06
CA ALA A 28 -6.65 -12.82 4.78
C ALA A 28 -6.36 -11.31 4.89
N ASP A 29 -5.08 -10.93 4.97
CA ASP A 29 -4.68 -9.54 5.26
C ASP A 29 -4.09 -8.82 4.03
N LEU A 30 -3.34 -9.51 3.15
CA LEU A 30 -2.63 -8.88 2.02
C LEU A 30 -3.37 -8.98 0.68
N ASP A 31 -3.90 -10.15 0.33
CA ASP A 31 -4.65 -10.34 -0.94
C ASP A 31 -5.79 -9.33 -1.13
N PRO A 32 -6.57 -8.94 -0.10
CA PRO A 32 -7.59 -7.90 -0.25
C PRO A 32 -7.04 -6.55 -0.72
N ILE A 33 -5.82 -6.19 -0.31
CA ILE A 33 -5.14 -4.95 -0.75
C ILE A 33 -4.74 -5.09 -2.22
N ILE A 34 -4.19 -6.25 -2.59
CA ILE A 34 -3.77 -6.55 -3.97
C ILE A 34 -4.97 -6.47 -4.92
N GLU A 35 -6.10 -7.10 -4.58
CA GLU A 35 -7.32 -7.04 -5.39
C GLU A 35 -7.88 -5.61 -5.48
N GLU A 36 -7.83 -4.84 -4.41
CA GLU A 36 -8.21 -3.43 -4.43
C GLU A 36 -7.31 -2.61 -5.37
N TYR A 37 -6.00 -2.87 -5.35
CA TYR A 37 -5.02 -2.16 -6.17
C TYR A 37 -5.12 -2.55 -7.65
N LYS A 38 -5.54 -3.78 -7.98
CA LYS A 38 -5.92 -4.13 -9.36
C LYS A 38 -7.04 -3.22 -9.86
N GLY A 39 -8.04 -2.94 -9.03
CA GLY A 39 -9.10 -1.99 -9.36
C GLY A 39 -8.63 -0.54 -9.46
N VAL A 40 -7.60 -0.14 -8.72
CA VAL A 40 -6.93 1.18 -8.89
C VAL A 40 -6.23 1.26 -10.24
N LEU A 41 -5.44 0.24 -10.58
CA LEU A 41 -4.72 0.16 -11.84
C LEU A 41 -5.67 0.18 -13.03
N GLU A 42 -6.80 -0.53 -12.93
CA GLU A 42 -7.84 -0.55 -13.94
C GLU A 42 -8.36 0.86 -14.26
N ARG A 43 -8.69 1.64 -13.24
CA ARG A 43 -9.16 3.01 -13.41
C ARG A 43 -8.08 3.92 -13.99
N LEU A 44 -6.86 3.83 -13.47
CA LEU A 44 -5.72 4.57 -14.01
C LEU A 44 -5.50 4.28 -15.51
N ALA A 45 -5.51 3.01 -15.89
CA ALA A 45 -5.33 2.59 -17.29
C ALA A 45 -6.43 3.17 -18.18
N HIS A 46 -7.70 3.07 -17.76
CA HIS A 46 -8.82 3.64 -18.50
C HIS A 46 -8.74 5.16 -18.63
N ASP A 47 -8.40 5.87 -17.55
CA ASP A 47 -8.25 7.33 -17.56
C ASP A 47 -7.14 7.77 -18.53
N LEU A 48 -5.99 7.09 -18.50
CA LEU A 48 -4.87 7.39 -19.38
C LEU A 48 -5.18 7.05 -20.84
N TYR A 49 -5.86 5.93 -21.11
CA TYR A 49 -6.27 5.54 -22.45
C TYR A 49 -7.29 6.53 -23.03
N ALA A 50 -8.29 6.92 -22.24
CA ALA A 50 -9.28 7.92 -22.63
C ALA A 50 -8.64 9.29 -22.93
N ALA A 51 -7.57 9.64 -22.22
CA ALA A 51 -6.76 10.83 -22.46
C ALA A 51 -5.78 10.70 -23.63
N GLY A 52 -5.66 9.53 -24.27
CA GLY A 52 -4.70 9.25 -25.34
C GLY A 52 -3.25 9.22 -24.88
N ALA A 53 -3.00 9.08 -23.58
CA ALA A 53 -1.66 9.02 -22.99
C ALA A 53 -1.01 7.63 -23.10
N ILE A 54 -1.83 6.60 -23.32
CA ILE A 54 -1.41 5.22 -23.60
C ILE A 54 -2.25 4.67 -24.74
N SER A 55 -1.72 3.71 -25.50
CA SER A 55 -2.37 3.15 -26.70
C SER A 55 -3.31 1.97 -26.40
N SER A 56 -3.22 1.39 -25.21
CA SER A 56 -4.07 0.29 -24.73
C SER A 56 -4.16 0.33 -23.21
N THR A 57 -5.17 -0.34 -22.64
CA THR A 57 -5.32 -0.56 -21.19
C THR A 57 -4.43 -1.70 -20.67
N TYR A 58 -3.90 -2.54 -21.57
CA TYR A 58 -2.98 -3.64 -21.25
C TYR A 58 -3.56 -4.67 -20.26
N ASP A 59 -4.85 -4.97 -20.39
CA ASP A 59 -5.60 -5.84 -19.46
C ASP A 59 -5.10 -7.29 -19.45
N GLU A 60 -4.39 -7.70 -20.49
CA GLU A 60 -3.78 -9.02 -20.63
C GLU A 60 -2.52 -9.21 -19.77
N LEU A 61 -1.91 -8.12 -19.29
CA LEU A 61 -0.65 -8.18 -18.55
C LEU A 61 -0.90 -8.43 -17.04
N PRO A 62 -0.04 -9.23 -16.38
CA PRO A 62 -0.02 -9.32 -14.93
C PRO A 62 0.19 -7.95 -14.27
N PHE A 63 -0.35 -7.75 -13.06
CA PHE A 63 -0.37 -6.45 -12.37
C PHE A 63 0.96 -5.67 -12.45
N GLY A 64 2.07 -6.29 -12.06
CA GLY A 64 3.38 -5.63 -12.07
C GLY A 64 3.87 -5.25 -13.46
N GLU A 65 3.70 -6.15 -14.44
CA GLU A 65 4.07 -5.90 -15.84
C GLU A 65 3.19 -4.81 -16.45
N ARG A 66 1.90 -4.79 -16.14
CA ARG A 66 0.94 -3.77 -16.57
C ARG A 66 1.31 -2.38 -16.05
N VAL A 67 1.69 -2.27 -14.77
CA VAL A 67 2.19 -1.00 -14.19
C VAL A 67 3.44 -0.52 -14.93
N ILE A 68 4.41 -1.41 -15.16
CA ILE A 68 5.65 -1.08 -15.87
C ILE A 68 5.34 -0.58 -17.29
N GLN A 69 4.50 -1.30 -18.03
CA GLN A 69 4.12 -0.96 -19.39
C GLN A 69 3.44 0.42 -19.46
N ILE A 70 2.48 0.69 -18.56
CA ILE A 70 1.80 1.99 -18.49
C ILE A 70 2.79 3.12 -18.17
N TYR A 71 3.75 2.91 -17.26
CA TYR A 71 4.74 3.94 -16.93
C TYR A 71 5.69 4.21 -18.08
N GLN A 72 6.11 3.16 -18.80
CA GLN A 72 6.96 3.28 -19.97
C GLN A 72 6.28 4.06 -21.09
N GLU A 73 5.04 3.72 -21.42
CA GLU A 73 4.33 4.37 -22.52
C GLU A 73 3.88 5.80 -22.17
N SER A 74 3.28 6.00 -20.99
CA SER A 74 2.83 7.34 -20.57
C SER A 74 3.97 8.30 -20.22
N GLY A 75 5.20 7.78 -20.07
CA GLY A 75 6.39 8.55 -19.72
C GLY A 75 6.35 9.16 -18.31
N LYS A 76 5.48 8.67 -17.43
CA LYS A 76 5.24 9.22 -16.08
C LYS A 76 5.12 8.12 -15.04
N VAL A 77 5.56 8.44 -13.82
CA VAL A 77 5.34 7.62 -12.64
C VAL A 77 4.00 8.02 -12.01
N HIS A 78 3.05 7.10 -11.96
CA HIS A 78 1.71 7.31 -11.39
C HIS A 78 1.55 6.73 -9.99
N ALA A 79 2.64 6.63 -9.22
CA ALA A 79 2.63 5.97 -7.90
C ALA A 79 1.63 6.58 -6.92
N GLN A 80 1.36 7.88 -7.04
CA GLN A 80 0.41 8.62 -6.23
C GLN A 80 -1.04 8.09 -6.33
N TYR A 81 -1.40 7.40 -7.42
CA TYR A 81 -2.71 6.73 -7.53
C TYR A 81 -2.85 5.55 -6.57
N PHE A 82 -1.75 4.97 -6.10
CA PHE A 82 -1.70 3.81 -5.21
C PHE A 82 -1.32 4.19 -3.76
N ASP A 83 -1.01 5.47 -3.52
CA ASP A 83 -0.64 5.96 -2.21
C ASP A 83 -1.91 6.28 -1.41
N PHE A 84 -1.95 5.84 -0.15
CA PHE A 84 -3.07 6.10 0.76
C PHE A 84 -2.98 7.46 1.45
N SER A 85 -1.97 8.26 1.10
CA SER A 85 -1.72 9.60 1.63
C SER A 85 -1.48 10.61 0.50
N LEU A 86 -1.67 11.89 0.83
CA LEU A 86 -1.28 12.98 -0.05
C LEU A 86 0.25 13.17 -0.02
N PRO A 87 0.86 13.64 -1.13
CA PRO A 87 2.27 13.97 -1.13
C PRO A 87 2.55 15.15 -0.19
N GLN A 88 3.79 15.26 0.27
CA GLN A 88 4.20 16.31 1.23
C GLN A 88 4.06 17.75 0.71
N GLY A 89 3.92 17.95 -0.61
CA GLY A 89 3.79 19.26 -1.22
C GLY A 89 3.14 19.22 -2.60
N ASN A 90 2.83 20.40 -3.14
CA ASN A 90 2.16 20.58 -4.44
C ASN A 90 0.80 19.86 -4.56
N VAL A 91 0.10 19.72 -3.43
CA VAL A 91 -1.27 19.18 -3.39
C VAL A 91 -2.21 20.12 -4.14
N LYS A 92 -2.99 19.54 -5.03
CA LYS A 92 -4.05 20.16 -5.82
C LYS A 92 -5.37 19.46 -5.51
N VAL A 93 -6.47 20.05 -5.94
CA VAL A 93 -7.82 19.49 -5.77
C VAL A 93 -7.95 18.11 -6.43
N ASP A 94 -7.22 17.89 -7.52
CA ASP A 94 -7.19 16.67 -8.30
C ASP A 94 -5.98 15.76 -8.00
N THR A 95 -5.21 16.05 -6.94
CA THR A 95 -4.10 15.18 -6.56
C THR A 95 -4.62 13.78 -6.22
N PRO A 96 -4.14 12.73 -6.91
CA PRO A 96 -4.58 11.37 -6.64
C PRO A 96 -4.23 10.94 -5.20
N MET A 97 -5.07 10.11 -4.62
CA MET A 97 -4.77 9.31 -3.44
C MET A 97 -5.79 8.17 -3.39
N TRP A 98 -5.42 7.07 -2.76
CA TRP A 98 -6.24 5.89 -2.66
C TRP A 98 -6.64 5.59 -1.22
N VAL A 99 -7.87 5.96 -0.88
CA VAL A 99 -8.46 5.78 0.44
C VAL A 99 -9.39 4.57 0.48
N GLY A 100 -8.95 3.45 -0.11
CA GLY A 100 -9.75 2.23 -0.20
C GLY A 100 -9.86 1.47 1.13
N PRO A 101 -10.98 0.76 1.37
CA PRO A 101 -11.24 0.10 2.65
C PRO A 101 -10.27 -1.04 2.96
N ALA A 102 -9.62 -1.68 1.98
CA ALA A 102 -8.67 -2.76 2.24
C ALA A 102 -7.40 -2.24 2.95
N VAL A 103 -6.85 -1.12 2.49
CA VAL A 103 -5.69 -0.48 3.15
C VAL A 103 -6.04 -0.10 4.59
N PHE A 104 -7.20 0.53 4.81
CA PHE A 104 -7.65 0.91 6.16
C PHE A 104 -7.91 -0.30 7.08
N ARG A 105 -8.34 -1.45 6.53
CA ARG A 105 -8.45 -2.69 7.32
C ARG A 105 -7.08 -3.21 7.73
N ALA A 106 -6.10 -3.18 6.83
CA ALA A 106 -4.73 -3.61 7.13
C ALA A 106 -4.07 -2.72 8.20
N LEU A 107 -4.26 -1.40 8.13
CA LEU A 107 -3.77 -0.46 9.15
C LEU A 107 -4.40 -0.67 10.53
N ARG A 108 -5.60 -1.26 10.59
CA ARG A 108 -6.31 -1.59 11.83
C ARG A 108 -6.24 -3.08 12.19
N ASN A 109 -5.35 -3.83 11.55
CA ASN A 109 -5.20 -5.25 11.84
C ASN A 109 -4.71 -5.45 13.28
N GLU A 110 -5.49 -6.16 14.10
CA GLU A 110 -5.18 -6.36 15.53
C GLU A 110 -3.79 -6.97 15.75
N ARG A 111 -3.35 -7.89 14.88
CA ARG A 111 -2.02 -8.50 15.03
C ARG A 111 -0.90 -7.48 14.83
N LEU A 112 -1.08 -6.60 13.85
CA LEU A 112 -0.16 -5.48 13.61
C LEU A 112 -0.17 -4.51 14.80
N LEU A 113 -1.35 -4.13 15.28
CA LEU A 113 -1.47 -3.18 16.39
C LEU A 113 -0.90 -3.74 17.70
N ASP A 114 -1.14 -5.01 18.03
CA ASP A 114 -0.55 -5.68 19.19
C ASP A 114 0.99 -5.67 19.14
N ALA A 115 1.56 -5.93 17.95
CA ALA A 115 3.01 -5.90 17.77
C ALA A 115 3.57 -4.47 17.95
N VAL A 116 2.89 -3.46 17.41
CA VAL A 116 3.27 -2.04 17.54
C VAL A 116 3.14 -1.57 18.99
N GLU A 117 2.11 -2.01 19.72
CA GLU A 117 1.88 -1.67 21.13
C GLU A 117 3.08 -2.05 22.00
N SER A 118 3.75 -3.17 21.67
CA SER A 118 4.97 -3.61 22.37
C SER A 118 6.12 -2.59 22.30
N LEU A 119 6.10 -1.69 21.30
CA LEU A 119 7.15 -0.70 21.05
C LEU A 119 6.77 0.69 21.55
N ILE A 120 5.52 1.12 21.33
CA ILE A 120 5.08 2.50 21.58
C ILE A 120 4.12 2.65 22.77
N GLY A 121 3.68 1.54 23.36
CA GLY A 121 2.70 1.52 24.44
C GLY A 121 1.25 1.43 23.95
N PRO A 122 0.28 1.39 24.89
CA PRO A 122 -1.12 1.06 24.63
C PRO A 122 -1.92 2.16 23.94
N GLU A 123 -1.41 3.39 23.89
CA GLU A 123 -2.11 4.54 23.30
C GLU A 123 -1.95 4.58 21.77
N ILE A 124 -2.54 3.59 21.10
CA ILE A 124 -2.59 3.53 19.64
C ILE A 124 -3.95 4.04 19.16
N TYR A 125 -3.95 5.24 18.58
CA TYR A 125 -5.16 5.86 18.03
C TYR A 125 -5.31 5.61 16.54
N SER A 126 -6.56 5.37 16.12
CA SER A 126 -6.99 5.37 14.71
C SER A 126 -7.67 6.69 14.35
#